data_AF-A0A7Y1XNE6-F1
#
_entry.id   AF-A0A7Y1XNE6-F1
#
_cell.length_a   1.000
_cell.length_b   1.000
_cell.length_c   1.000
_cell.angle_alpha   90.00
_cell.angle_beta   90.00
_cell.angle_gamma   90.00
#
_symmetry.space_group_name_H-M   'P 1'
#
loop_
_entity.id
_entity.type
_entity.pdbx_description
1 polymer ?
#
loop_
_entity_poly.entity_id
_entity_poly.type
_entity_poly.pdbx_seq_one_letter_code
_entity_poly.pdbx_strand_id
1 'polypeptide(L)'
;QGTAGQVWELAVLHDVLFCGHDSGTFMIRDNKAMKIANQKGSWLFREIPGNQNVLLQGNYNGIHVLQNSNGNWSYKNKIEGFNISSQFFEIHENKIFVNHEYKGVYELSIDREFKKVERVKKLDSFQINQASALNKYQGKIYYAGNQGFYEYISDKGFIRDSIISDNINDGFVSGRMSVNDEGIWIFGNNDLLNLVQGKLNQSLEFKRIPFPTAPLSSSLKGFQKLSKIDETNYLIGSINGYVLVDINDLEQRNFTVNINKVGNYNNDGSFNKALEIINDQEFDYSSNGFQINYSVAHYDVMRRIEYQTRLLGRSQEWSEWSTESMVKYENIPAGVYEFNVRARIGNKISDNVASYTFKISKPWYYSNLMLVLYLMAVLLFSVFMHNVYKRYYNKEQRKLIDKNKKALELARVQNEKEIIRIKNEQLENDIKNKSKELAASTMSVVKNKELLTKMKEHLRSAENQESVNKVLEIIDENLKNNDNWELFKEAFNNVDRKFLKKLKKTHPKLSPNDIKLCAYLRLNLSSKEIAPLFNISARSVEIKRYRLRKKLKLSHEDNLVNYIIEL
;
A
#
# COMPACT_ATOMS: atom_id res chain seq x y z
N GLN A 1 76.17 15.24 -22.07
CA GLN A 1 76.48 16.68 -22.09
C GLN A 1 76.32 17.19 -23.53
N GLY A 2 75.74 18.37 -23.75
CA GLY A 2 75.57 18.94 -25.11
C GLY A 2 74.24 18.64 -25.81
N THR A 3 73.31 17.94 -25.15
CA THR A 3 71.95 17.63 -25.64
C THR A 3 70.88 18.25 -24.73
N ALA A 4 71.07 19.51 -24.34
CA ALA A 4 70.09 20.23 -23.53
C ALA A 4 68.88 20.58 -24.41
N GLY A 5 67.70 20.10 -24.02
CA GLY A 5 66.44 20.28 -24.75
C GLY A 5 65.65 18.98 -24.82
N GLN A 6 64.67 18.92 -25.73
CA GLN A 6 63.82 17.75 -25.89
C GLN A 6 64.49 16.71 -26.79
N VAL A 7 64.64 15.49 -26.26
CA VAL A 7 65.10 14.30 -27.01
C VAL A 7 63.87 13.49 -27.40
N TRP A 8 63.68 13.26 -28.69
CA TRP A 8 62.53 12.56 -29.24
C TRP A 8 62.78 11.06 -29.43
N GLU A 9 64.01 10.72 -29.81
CA GLU A 9 64.41 9.33 -29.99
C GLU A 9 65.90 9.15 -29.70
N LEU A 10 66.21 8.00 -29.09
CA LEU A 10 67.55 7.41 -29.06
C LEU A 10 67.49 6.09 -29.81
N ALA A 11 68.30 5.95 -30.85
CA ALA A 11 68.32 4.76 -31.70
C ALA A 11 69.75 4.29 -31.92
N VAL A 12 70.02 3.01 -31.67
CA VAL A 12 71.28 2.38 -32.04
C VAL A 12 71.10 1.77 -33.42
N LEU A 13 71.77 2.36 -34.43
CA LEU A 13 71.72 1.91 -35.82
C LEU A 13 73.16 1.82 -36.34
N HIS A 14 73.52 0.70 -36.96
CA HIS A 14 74.89 0.46 -37.46
C HIS A 14 75.98 0.71 -36.39
N ASP A 15 75.77 0.20 -35.16
CA ASP A 15 76.65 0.40 -33.99
C ASP A 15 76.90 1.87 -33.59
N VAL A 16 76.03 2.78 -34.05
CA VAL A 16 76.09 4.21 -33.74
C VAL A 16 74.82 4.62 -33.00
N LEU A 17 75.00 5.31 -31.87
CA LEU A 17 73.89 5.89 -31.11
C LEU A 17 73.50 7.24 -31.73
N PHE A 18 72.35 7.27 -32.40
CA PHE A 18 71.71 8.49 -32.89
C PHE A 18 70.79 9.06 -31.82
N CYS A 19 70.77 10.39 -31.74
CA CYS A 19 69.91 11.16 -30.86
C CYS A 19 69.11 12.16 -31.71
N GLY A 20 67.82 11.87 -31.86
CA GLY A 20 66.84 12.76 -32.44
C GLY A 20 66.41 13.81 -31.42
N HIS A 21 66.59 15.08 -31.76
CA HIS A 21 66.46 16.19 -30.81
C HIS A 21 65.67 17.34 -31.44
N ASP A 22 65.02 18.18 -30.62
CA ASP A 22 64.29 19.36 -31.09
C ASP A 22 65.17 20.36 -31.89
N SER A 23 66.47 20.39 -31.63
CA SER A 23 67.42 21.32 -32.23
C SER A 23 68.20 20.74 -33.43
N GLY A 24 68.07 19.45 -33.70
CA GLY A 24 68.82 18.77 -34.75
C GLY A 24 69.00 17.28 -34.51
N THR A 25 69.94 16.71 -35.24
CA THR A 25 70.33 15.30 -35.10
C THR A 25 71.73 15.24 -34.56
N PHE A 26 71.92 14.41 -33.54
CA PHE A 26 73.20 14.18 -32.92
C PHE A 26 73.62 12.74 -33.08
N MET A 27 74.93 12.54 -33.17
CA MET A 27 75.59 11.25 -33.03
C MET A 27 76.30 11.24 -31.69
N ILE A 28 76.13 10.19 -30.91
CA ILE A 28 76.81 10.01 -29.62
C ILE A 28 77.91 8.97 -29.82
N ARG A 29 79.16 9.39 -29.62
CA ARG A 29 80.36 8.52 -29.61
C ARG A 29 81.24 8.92 -28.44
N ASP A 30 81.79 7.94 -27.73
CA ASP A 30 82.70 8.14 -26.60
C ASP A 30 82.18 9.17 -25.58
N ASN A 31 80.89 9.06 -25.23
CA ASN A 31 80.17 9.97 -24.33
C ASN A 31 80.10 11.45 -24.78
N LYS A 32 80.41 11.74 -26.05
CA LYS A 32 80.28 13.08 -26.65
C LYS A 32 79.16 13.10 -27.68
N ALA A 33 78.28 14.09 -27.58
CA ALA A 33 77.26 14.36 -28.58
C ALA A 33 77.82 15.29 -29.67
N MET A 34 77.85 14.80 -30.91
CA MET A 34 78.28 15.53 -32.09
C MET A 34 77.07 15.84 -32.96
N LYS A 35 76.82 17.11 -33.25
CA LYS A 35 75.68 17.51 -34.09
C LYS A 35 75.99 17.25 -35.56
N ILE A 36 75.19 16.41 -36.22
CA ILE A 36 75.38 16.01 -37.63
C ILE A 36 74.35 16.61 -38.58
N ALA A 37 73.24 17.14 -38.04
CA ALA A 37 72.22 17.85 -38.78
C ALA A 37 71.64 19.00 -37.96
N ASN A 38 71.38 20.14 -38.61
CA ASN A 38 70.82 21.35 -37.97
C ASN A 38 69.29 21.47 -38.16
N GLN A 39 68.68 20.54 -38.88
CA GLN A 39 67.26 20.52 -39.18
C GLN A 39 66.50 20.19 -37.90
N LYS A 40 65.68 21.15 -37.45
CA LYS A 40 64.96 21.06 -36.17
C LYS A 40 64.03 19.86 -36.12
N GLY A 41 63.89 19.32 -34.91
CA GLY A 41 62.87 18.34 -34.58
C GLY A 41 63.06 17.01 -35.25
N SER A 42 64.18 16.33 -34.99
CA SER A 42 64.42 14.96 -35.49
C SER A 42 63.64 13.97 -34.62
N TRP A 43 62.56 13.40 -35.17
CA TRP A 43 61.59 12.57 -34.45
C TRP A 43 61.97 11.09 -34.38
N LEU A 44 62.33 10.53 -35.53
CA LEU A 44 62.37 9.09 -35.76
C LEU A 44 63.38 8.75 -36.85
N PHE A 45 64.16 7.67 -36.68
CA PHE A 45 65.09 7.16 -37.70
C PHE A 45 64.60 5.84 -38.30
N ARG A 46 64.78 5.65 -39.61
CA ARG A 46 64.50 4.38 -40.30
C ARG A 46 65.59 4.02 -41.29
N GLU A 47 65.97 2.75 -41.26
CA GLU A 47 66.88 2.14 -42.23
C GLU A 47 66.15 1.86 -43.54
N ILE A 48 66.86 2.04 -44.64
CA ILE A 48 66.35 1.67 -45.96
C ILE A 48 66.73 0.21 -46.23
N PRO A 49 65.77 -0.69 -46.47
CA PRO A 49 66.08 -2.08 -46.78
C PRO A 49 67.08 -2.20 -47.93
N GLY A 50 68.19 -2.90 -47.70
CA GLY A 50 69.25 -3.09 -48.68
C GLY A 50 70.22 -1.92 -48.87
N ASN A 51 70.12 -0.84 -48.10
CA ASN A 51 71.06 0.29 -48.15
C ASN A 51 71.48 0.77 -46.76
N GLN A 52 72.63 0.29 -46.29
CA GLN A 52 73.21 0.63 -44.98
C GLN A 52 73.86 2.02 -44.93
N ASN A 53 74.05 2.69 -46.07
CA ASN A 53 74.73 3.98 -46.14
C ASN A 53 73.77 5.17 -46.10
N VAL A 54 72.46 4.93 -45.98
CA VAL A 54 71.45 5.97 -46.01
C VAL A 54 70.41 5.69 -44.93
N LEU A 55 70.12 6.72 -44.12
CA LEU A 55 69.04 6.70 -43.14
C LEU A 55 68.01 7.76 -43.50
N LEU A 56 66.76 7.42 -43.30
CA LEU A 56 65.69 8.40 -43.30
C LEU A 56 65.45 8.87 -41.87
N GLN A 57 65.19 10.16 -41.74
CA GLN A 57 64.74 10.73 -40.48
C GLN A 57 63.47 11.56 -40.70
N GLY A 58 62.52 11.39 -39.80
CA GLY A 58 61.32 12.21 -39.73
C GLY A 58 61.63 13.52 -39.01
N ASN A 59 61.17 14.64 -39.57
CA ASN A 59 61.31 15.96 -38.96
C ASN A 59 59.98 16.70 -38.83
N TYR A 60 59.99 17.83 -38.10
CA TYR A 60 58.83 18.73 -37.95
C TYR A 60 58.21 19.18 -39.29
N ASN A 61 58.99 19.18 -40.36
CA ASN A 61 58.58 19.69 -41.66
C ASN A 61 58.76 18.69 -42.82
N GLY A 62 58.75 17.37 -42.56
CA GLY A 62 58.83 16.35 -43.61
C GLY A 62 59.83 15.25 -43.29
N ILE A 63 60.34 14.59 -44.32
CA ILE A 63 61.34 13.52 -44.21
C ILE A 63 62.66 14.03 -44.77
N HIS A 64 63.75 13.72 -44.07
CA HIS A 64 65.10 14.08 -44.45
C HIS A 64 65.99 12.84 -44.55
N VAL A 65 67.10 13.00 -45.24
CA VAL A 65 68.04 11.93 -45.55
C VAL A 65 69.37 12.23 -44.87
N LEU A 66 69.89 11.24 -44.16
CA LEU A 66 71.27 11.20 -43.68
C LEU A 66 72.05 10.22 -44.54
N GLN A 67 73.31 10.53 -44.77
CA GLN A 67 74.22 9.68 -45.55
C GLN A 67 75.46 9.36 -44.74
N ASN A 68 75.90 8.11 -44.86
CA ASN A 68 77.17 7.63 -44.34
C ASN A 68 78.23 7.69 -45.43
N SER A 69 79.35 8.33 -45.11
CA SER A 69 80.56 8.30 -45.93
C SER A 69 81.70 7.77 -45.06
N ASN A 70 82.07 6.50 -45.27
CA ASN A 70 83.16 5.82 -44.55
C ASN A 70 83.02 5.86 -43.02
N GLY A 71 81.83 5.62 -42.49
CA GLY A 71 81.54 5.60 -41.05
C GLY A 71 81.19 6.97 -40.45
N ASN A 72 81.19 8.04 -41.24
CA ASN A 72 80.76 9.37 -40.81
C ASN A 72 79.40 9.71 -41.39
N TRP A 73 78.41 9.88 -40.51
CA TRP A 73 77.07 10.29 -40.90
C TRP A 73 76.95 11.81 -40.96
N SER A 74 76.34 12.31 -42.03
CA SER A 74 76.03 13.72 -42.22
C SER A 74 74.66 13.92 -42.86
N TYR A 75 74.11 15.11 -42.69
CA TYR A 75 72.92 15.52 -43.43
C TYR A 75 73.17 15.52 -44.94
N LYS A 76 72.23 14.94 -45.72
CA LYS A 76 72.29 14.92 -47.19
C LYS A 76 71.30 15.92 -47.79
N ASN A 77 70.00 15.66 -47.66
CA ASN A 77 68.95 16.49 -48.25
C ASN A 77 67.60 16.31 -47.52
N LYS A 78 66.65 17.18 -47.83
CA LYS A 78 65.23 16.98 -47.54
C LYS A 78 64.58 16.26 -48.73
N ILE A 79 63.60 15.40 -48.49
CA ILE A 79 62.75 14.88 -49.56
C ILE A 79 61.71 15.95 -49.92
N GLU A 80 61.84 16.54 -51.10
CA GLU A 80 60.94 17.60 -51.58
C GLU A 80 59.53 17.07 -51.88
N GLY A 81 58.52 17.96 -51.85
CA GLY A 81 57.13 17.58 -52.16
C GLY A 81 56.29 17.10 -50.97
N PHE A 82 56.87 16.98 -49.75
CA PHE A 82 56.11 16.67 -48.54
C PHE A 82 56.61 17.45 -47.32
N ASN A 83 55.78 18.37 -46.81
CA ASN A 83 56.14 19.34 -45.76
C ASN A 83 55.37 19.12 -44.43
N ILE A 84 54.83 17.92 -44.21
CA ILE A 84 54.06 17.57 -43.02
C ILE A 84 54.99 16.92 -41.99
N SER A 85 54.82 17.28 -40.70
CA SER A 85 55.57 16.65 -39.60
C SER A 85 55.47 15.13 -39.70
N SER A 86 56.62 14.47 -39.77
CA SER A 86 56.72 13.04 -40.04
C SER A 86 57.19 12.31 -38.78
N GLN A 87 56.44 12.43 -37.69
CA GLN A 87 56.82 11.85 -36.40
C GLN A 87 56.82 10.33 -36.43
N PHE A 88 55.81 9.74 -37.07
CA PHE A 88 55.70 8.30 -37.26
C PHE A 88 55.67 8.01 -38.75
N PHE A 89 56.67 7.28 -39.23
CA PHE A 89 56.70 6.83 -40.61
C PHE A 89 57.34 5.45 -40.72
N GLU A 90 56.92 4.70 -41.73
CA GLU A 90 57.44 3.36 -42.01
C GLU A 90 57.66 3.16 -43.50
N ILE A 91 58.67 2.35 -43.81
CA ILE A 91 59.10 2.05 -45.18
C ILE A 91 58.63 0.65 -45.54
N HIS A 92 57.96 0.55 -46.69
CA HIS A 92 57.58 -0.71 -47.32
C HIS A 92 57.89 -0.63 -48.81
N GLU A 93 58.82 -1.46 -49.27
CA GLU A 93 59.31 -1.44 -50.65
C GLU A 93 59.76 -0.03 -51.06
N ASN A 94 59.17 0.56 -52.11
CA ASN A 94 59.47 1.92 -52.59
C ASN A 94 58.44 2.97 -52.10
N LYS A 95 57.71 2.67 -51.02
CA LYS A 95 56.71 3.55 -50.43
C LYS A 95 57.09 3.94 -49.01
N ILE A 96 56.72 5.16 -48.64
CA ILE A 96 56.74 5.60 -47.25
C ILE A 96 55.33 5.89 -46.78
N PHE A 97 54.94 5.27 -45.68
CA PHE A 97 53.72 5.61 -44.97
C PHE A 97 54.07 6.62 -43.88
N VAL A 98 53.37 7.75 -43.86
CA VAL A 98 53.54 8.78 -42.84
C VAL A 98 52.23 8.96 -42.10
N ASN A 99 52.26 8.86 -40.78
CA ASN A 99 51.15 9.19 -39.93
C ASN A 99 51.37 10.58 -39.31
N HIS A 100 50.31 11.38 -39.34
CA HIS A 100 50.22 12.62 -38.62
C HIS A 100 48.88 12.65 -37.88
N GLU A 101 48.92 12.78 -36.55
CA GLU A 101 47.75 12.71 -35.67
C GLU A 101 46.57 13.57 -36.16
N TYR A 102 46.85 14.83 -36.51
CA TYR A 102 45.81 15.78 -36.95
C TYR A 102 45.52 15.83 -38.46
N LYS A 103 46.26 15.08 -39.28
CA LYS A 103 46.16 15.19 -40.76
C LYS A 103 45.86 13.87 -41.45
N GLY A 104 45.98 12.75 -40.74
CA GLY A 104 45.72 11.40 -41.21
C GLY A 104 46.99 10.67 -41.64
N VAL A 105 46.80 9.60 -42.40
CA VAL A 105 47.89 8.75 -42.92
C VAL A 105 48.09 9.03 -44.40
N TYR A 106 49.34 9.15 -44.82
CA TYR A 106 49.76 9.41 -46.19
C TYR A 106 50.61 8.26 -46.71
N GLU A 107 50.34 7.80 -47.93
CA GLU A 107 51.24 6.97 -48.73
C GLU A 107 52.02 7.89 -49.67
N LEU A 108 53.35 7.82 -49.61
CA LEU A 108 54.28 8.57 -50.44
C LEU A 108 55.03 7.61 -51.37
N SER A 109 55.02 7.91 -52.66
CA SER A 109 55.92 7.28 -53.64
C SER A 109 57.11 8.21 -53.86
N ILE A 110 58.33 7.70 -53.64
CA ILE A 110 59.56 8.50 -53.63
C ILE A 110 60.46 8.05 -54.77
N ASP A 111 61.19 8.99 -55.35
CA ASP A 111 62.20 8.70 -56.34
C ASP A 111 63.34 7.85 -55.75
N ARG A 112 64.04 7.08 -56.61
CA ARG A 112 65.10 6.16 -56.18
C ARG A 112 66.28 6.84 -55.47
N GLU A 113 66.46 8.15 -55.67
CA GLU A 113 67.53 8.93 -55.05
C GLU A 113 67.15 9.55 -53.70
N PHE A 114 65.89 9.40 -53.27
CA PHE A 114 65.32 10.02 -52.06
C PHE A 114 65.46 11.56 -52.06
N LYS A 115 65.21 12.19 -53.21
CA LYS A 115 65.23 13.65 -53.38
C LYS A 115 63.84 14.27 -53.41
N LYS A 116 62.84 13.59 -53.97
CA LYS A 116 61.49 14.13 -54.15
C LYS A 116 60.39 13.06 -54.03
N VAL A 117 59.23 13.49 -53.55
CA VAL A 117 58.00 12.72 -53.61
C VAL A 117 57.38 12.84 -54.99
N GLU A 118 57.18 11.70 -55.66
CA GLU A 118 56.53 11.61 -56.98
C GLU A 118 55.00 11.61 -56.87
N ARG A 119 54.47 10.99 -55.82
CA ARG A 119 53.03 10.90 -55.57
C ARG A 119 52.74 10.96 -54.08
N VAL A 120 51.75 11.78 -53.71
CA VAL A 120 51.17 11.82 -52.37
C VAL A 120 49.75 11.29 -52.46
N LYS A 121 49.44 10.23 -51.71
CA LYS A 121 48.06 9.72 -51.55
C LYS A 121 47.67 9.78 -50.09
N LYS A 122 46.67 10.58 -49.75
CA LYS A 122 46.05 10.53 -48.42
C LYS A 122 45.14 9.31 -48.33
N LEU A 123 45.21 8.58 -47.22
CA LEU A 123 44.36 7.42 -46.97
C LEU A 123 43.12 7.85 -46.18
N ASP A 124 41.93 7.67 -46.75
CA ASP A 124 40.67 8.14 -46.17
C ASP A 124 40.13 7.22 -45.05
N SER A 125 40.68 6.02 -44.91
CA SER A 125 40.24 5.00 -43.94
C SER A 125 40.47 5.36 -42.47
N PHE A 126 41.10 6.51 -42.19
CA PHE A 126 41.48 6.94 -40.86
C PHE A 126 40.85 8.29 -40.52
N GLN A 127 39.95 8.31 -39.55
CA GLN A 127 39.49 9.57 -38.98
C GLN A 127 40.65 10.28 -38.27
N ILE A 128 40.70 11.61 -38.41
CA ILE A 128 41.70 12.45 -37.75
C ILE A 128 41.47 12.39 -36.24
N ASN A 129 42.46 11.94 -35.47
CA ASN A 129 42.35 11.79 -34.02
C ASN A 129 43.71 11.91 -33.32
N GLN A 130 43.66 12.34 -32.05
CA GLN A 130 44.85 12.55 -31.23
C GLN A 130 45.58 11.24 -30.93
N ALA A 131 46.91 11.29 -30.95
CA ALA A 131 47.82 10.22 -30.53
C ALA A 131 47.75 8.91 -31.33
N SER A 132 47.58 8.93 -32.65
CA SER A 132 47.79 7.74 -33.50
C SER A 132 49.26 7.55 -33.87
N ALA A 133 49.67 6.33 -34.24
CA ALA A 133 51.04 6.07 -34.68
C ALA A 133 51.13 4.89 -35.68
N LEU A 134 52.22 4.88 -36.44
CA LEU A 134 52.67 3.75 -37.26
C LEU A 134 53.86 3.07 -36.59
N ASN A 135 53.88 1.75 -36.63
CA ASN A 135 55.01 0.95 -36.17
C ASN A 135 55.24 -0.23 -37.10
N LYS A 136 56.49 -0.66 -37.21
CA LYS A 136 56.87 -1.87 -37.94
C LYS A 136 57.29 -2.96 -36.98
N TYR A 137 56.73 -4.15 -37.15
CA TYR A 137 57.10 -5.34 -36.39
C TYR A 137 57.15 -6.54 -37.33
N GLN A 138 58.24 -7.32 -37.27
CA GLN A 138 58.48 -8.48 -38.13
C GLN A 138 58.23 -8.22 -39.63
N GLY A 139 58.65 -7.05 -40.13
CA GLY A 139 58.49 -6.66 -41.54
C GLY A 139 57.10 -6.15 -41.92
N LYS A 140 56.08 -6.30 -41.07
CA LYS A 140 54.73 -5.79 -41.28
C LYS A 140 54.54 -4.41 -40.68
N ILE A 141 53.69 -3.60 -41.29
CA ILE A 141 53.35 -2.26 -40.80
C ILE A 141 52.00 -2.31 -40.11
N TYR A 142 51.97 -1.75 -38.91
CA TYR A 142 50.80 -1.62 -38.08
C TYR A 142 50.47 -0.16 -37.84
N TYR A 143 49.18 0.14 -37.88
CA TYR A 143 48.63 1.43 -37.46
C TYR A 143 47.77 1.21 -36.22
N ALA A 144 47.95 2.05 -35.22
CA ALA A 144 47.06 2.10 -34.07
C ALA A 144 46.54 3.53 -33.87
N GLY A 145 45.25 3.63 -33.58
CA GLY A 145 44.55 4.88 -33.31
C GLY A 145 43.26 4.61 -32.54
N ASN A 146 42.47 5.64 -32.27
CA ASN A 146 41.26 5.49 -31.44
C ASN A 146 40.14 4.64 -32.10
N GLN A 147 40.24 4.33 -33.39
CA GLN A 147 39.31 3.47 -34.12
C GLN A 147 39.72 1.99 -34.06
N GLY A 148 40.93 1.72 -33.59
CA GLY A 148 41.47 0.38 -33.44
C GLY A 148 42.89 0.21 -33.97
N PHE A 149 43.21 -1.06 -34.17
CA PHE A 149 44.48 -1.57 -34.62
C PHE A 149 44.33 -2.15 -36.03
N TYR A 150 45.26 -1.82 -36.92
CA TYR A 150 45.19 -2.14 -38.34
C TYR A 150 46.53 -2.69 -38.84
N GLU A 151 46.48 -3.72 -39.67
CA GLU A 151 47.64 -4.28 -40.37
C GLU A 151 47.63 -3.83 -41.84
N TYR A 152 48.77 -3.38 -42.36
CA TYR A 152 48.94 -3.09 -43.77
C TYR A 152 49.16 -4.37 -44.58
N ILE A 153 48.33 -4.58 -45.61
CA ILE A 153 48.43 -5.66 -46.58
C ILE A 153 48.54 -5.04 -47.98
N SER A 154 49.60 -5.36 -48.73
CA SER A 154 49.97 -4.68 -49.99
C SER A 154 48.81 -4.46 -50.96
N ASP A 155 47.94 -5.47 -51.16
CA ASP A 155 46.83 -5.41 -52.12
C ASP A 155 45.52 -4.85 -51.54
N LYS A 156 45.39 -4.84 -50.21
CA LYS A 156 44.14 -4.50 -49.51
C LYS A 156 44.22 -3.19 -48.74
N GLY A 157 45.42 -2.63 -48.58
CA GLY A 157 45.67 -1.50 -47.69
C GLY A 157 45.63 -1.91 -46.22
N PHE A 158 45.29 -0.97 -45.36
CA PHE A 158 45.18 -1.22 -43.92
C PHE A 158 43.85 -1.91 -43.59
N ILE A 159 43.93 -3.11 -43.02
CA ILE A 159 42.77 -3.89 -42.57
C ILE A 159 42.68 -3.83 -41.05
N ARG A 160 41.49 -3.52 -40.53
CA ARG A 160 41.21 -3.49 -39.08
C ARG A 160 41.26 -4.91 -38.52
N ASP A 161 42.05 -5.13 -37.48
CA ASP A 161 41.98 -6.34 -36.66
C ASP A 161 40.87 -6.17 -35.63
N SER A 162 39.72 -6.80 -35.82
CA SER A 162 38.58 -6.60 -34.93
C SER A 162 38.85 -7.07 -33.50
N ILE A 163 39.56 -8.20 -33.33
CA ILE A 163 39.80 -8.79 -32.01
C ILE A 163 40.67 -7.86 -31.17
N ILE A 164 41.79 -7.39 -31.73
CA ILE A 164 42.72 -6.49 -31.04
C ILE A 164 42.07 -5.12 -30.85
N SER A 165 41.41 -4.59 -31.89
CA SER A 165 40.79 -3.27 -31.83
C SER A 165 39.71 -3.16 -30.74
N ASP A 166 38.84 -4.18 -30.63
CA ASP A 166 37.75 -4.16 -29.66
C ASP A 166 38.29 -4.28 -28.22
N ASN A 167 39.47 -4.89 -28.05
CA ASN A 167 40.16 -4.99 -26.76
C ASN A 167 40.99 -3.75 -26.39
N ILE A 168 41.46 -2.97 -27.36
CA ILE A 168 42.21 -1.73 -27.13
C ILE A 168 41.26 -0.55 -26.84
N ASN A 169 40.05 -0.57 -27.40
CA ASN A 169 39.10 0.53 -27.25
C ASN A 169 38.61 0.73 -25.79
N ASP A 170 38.61 -0.32 -24.97
CA ASP A 170 38.32 -0.23 -23.54
C ASP A 170 39.51 0.40 -22.79
N GLY A 171 39.64 1.73 -22.89
CA GLY A 171 40.70 2.49 -22.24
C GLY A 171 41.89 2.89 -23.13
N PHE A 172 41.68 3.10 -24.43
CA PHE A 172 42.72 3.60 -25.35
C PHE A 172 43.40 4.88 -24.84
N VAL A 173 44.73 4.85 -24.66
CA VAL A 173 45.53 6.02 -24.30
C VAL A 173 46.15 6.67 -25.54
N SER A 174 46.84 5.87 -26.35
CA SER A 174 47.48 6.28 -27.59
C SER A 174 47.78 5.07 -28.46
N GLY A 175 47.95 5.32 -29.76
CA GLY A 175 48.43 4.36 -30.74
C GLY A 175 49.95 4.21 -30.73
N ARG A 176 50.66 4.90 -29.83
CA ARG A 176 52.10 4.71 -29.71
C ARG A 176 52.38 3.32 -29.15
N MET A 177 53.22 2.59 -29.87
CA MET A 177 53.62 1.23 -29.52
C MET A 177 55.11 1.21 -29.20
N SER A 178 55.50 0.31 -28.30
CA SER A 178 56.91 0.00 -28.07
C SER A 178 57.18 -1.40 -28.62
N VAL A 179 57.93 -1.46 -29.71
CA VAL A 179 58.27 -2.71 -30.40
C VAL A 179 59.62 -3.20 -29.91
N ASN A 180 59.70 -4.48 -29.56
CA ASN A 180 60.94 -5.18 -29.24
C ASN A 180 60.93 -6.61 -29.81
N ASP A 181 61.93 -7.40 -29.46
CA ASP A 181 62.08 -8.81 -29.81
C ASP A 181 60.91 -9.68 -29.33
N GLU A 182 60.29 -9.31 -28.21
CA GLU A 182 59.19 -10.07 -27.62
C GLU A 182 57.81 -9.73 -28.15
N GLY A 183 57.62 -8.57 -28.78
CA GLY A 183 56.29 -8.19 -29.27
C GLY A 183 56.08 -6.69 -29.44
N ILE A 184 54.80 -6.35 -29.53
CA ILE A 184 54.31 -4.97 -29.63
C ILE A 184 53.61 -4.62 -28.32
N TRP A 185 54.19 -3.69 -27.58
CA TRP A 185 53.61 -3.19 -26.33
C TRP A 185 52.72 -1.97 -26.61
N ILE A 186 51.48 -2.04 -26.14
CA ILE A 186 50.46 -0.99 -26.25
C ILE A 186 50.01 -0.57 -24.85
N PHE A 187 49.87 0.73 -24.64
CA PHE A 187 49.44 1.31 -23.38
C PHE A 187 47.92 1.52 -23.39
N GLY A 188 47.17 0.74 -22.60
CA GLY A 188 45.79 1.06 -22.21
C GLY A 188 45.79 2.01 -21.01
N ASN A 189 44.64 2.37 -20.43
CA ASN A 189 44.54 3.29 -19.28
C ASN A 189 44.94 2.64 -17.94
N ASN A 190 44.64 1.35 -17.80
CA ASN A 190 44.82 0.56 -16.59
C ASN A 190 45.55 -0.77 -16.85
N ASP A 191 46.12 -0.91 -18.04
CA ASP A 191 46.89 -2.08 -18.44
C ASP A 191 47.93 -1.79 -19.52
N LEU A 192 48.81 -2.77 -19.69
CA LEU A 192 49.69 -2.93 -20.83
C LEU A 192 49.20 -4.14 -21.63
N LEU A 193 49.05 -3.98 -22.93
CA LEU A 193 48.79 -5.08 -23.85
C LEU A 193 50.09 -5.42 -24.57
N ASN A 194 50.54 -6.67 -24.44
CA ASN A 194 51.64 -7.20 -25.24
C ASN A 194 51.07 -8.05 -26.38
N LEU A 195 51.28 -7.62 -27.62
CA LEU A 195 50.91 -8.40 -28.81
C LEU A 195 52.11 -9.26 -29.23
N VAL A 196 51.92 -10.57 -29.16
CA VAL A 196 52.90 -11.60 -29.50
C VAL A 196 52.41 -12.39 -30.70
N GLN A 197 53.33 -12.89 -31.53
CA GLN A 197 52.94 -13.77 -32.62
C GLN A 197 52.52 -15.15 -32.07
N GLY A 198 51.30 -15.57 -32.39
CA GLY A 198 50.77 -16.88 -32.02
C GLY A 198 51.60 -18.00 -32.66
N LYS A 199 51.92 -19.03 -31.87
CA LYS A 199 52.80 -20.14 -32.29
C LYS A 199 52.20 -21.00 -33.42
N LEU A 200 50.88 -20.98 -33.61
CA LEU A 200 50.15 -21.90 -34.49
C LEU A 200 49.61 -21.25 -35.77
N ASN A 201 49.21 -19.98 -35.73
CA ASN A 201 48.44 -19.34 -36.80
C ASN A 201 49.09 -18.07 -37.37
N GLN A 202 50.29 -17.69 -36.90
CA GLN A 202 51.01 -16.46 -37.27
C GLN A 202 50.21 -15.16 -37.05
N SER A 203 49.02 -15.21 -36.41
CA SER A 203 48.27 -14.01 -36.03
C SER A 203 48.79 -13.46 -34.72
N LEU A 204 48.55 -12.17 -34.46
CA LEU A 204 48.89 -11.56 -33.19
C LEU A 204 47.89 -12.00 -32.11
N GLU A 205 48.40 -12.56 -31.02
CA GLU A 205 47.68 -12.82 -29.78
C GLU A 205 48.08 -11.76 -28.75
N PHE A 206 47.18 -11.41 -27.83
CA PHE A 206 47.47 -10.38 -26.82
C PHE A 206 47.49 -10.95 -25.41
N LYS A 207 48.52 -10.57 -24.62
CA LYS A 207 48.57 -10.76 -23.16
C LYS A 207 48.25 -9.42 -22.52
N ARG A 208 47.14 -9.35 -21.76
CA ARG A 208 46.76 -8.16 -20.98
C ARG A 208 47.38 -8.21 -19.60
N ILE A 209 48.13 -7.18 -19.24
CA ILE A 209 48.87 -7.10 -17.99
C ILE A 209 48.35 -5.89 -17.20
N PRO A 210 47.72 -6.09 -16.02
CA PRO A 210 47.21 -5.00 -15.21
C PRO A 210 48.32 -4.07 -14.75
N PHE A 211 48.23 -2.80 -15.14
CA PHE A 211 49.26 -1.82 -14.84
C PHE A 211 48.71 -0.39 -15.02
N PRO A 212 48.78 0.50 -14.02
CA PRO A 212 48.18 1.82 -14.07
C PRO A 212 49.09 2.77 -14.85
N THR A 213 48.96 2.75 -16.16
CA THR A 213 49.68 3.62 -17.09
C THR A 213 49.17 5.07 -17.06
N ALA A 214 47.90 5.30 -16.73
CA ALA A 214 47.29 6.63 -16.77
C ALA A 214 47.99 7.66 -15.86
N PRO A 215 48.33 7.35 -14.59
CA PRO A 215 49.14 8.24 -13.75
C PRO A 215 50.52 8.58 -14.35
N LEU A 216 51.10 7.68 -15.15
CA LEU A 216 52.43 7.88 -15.73
C LEU A 216 52.44 8.85 -16.90
N SER A 217 51.29 9.02 -17.59
CA SER A 217 51.22 9.69 -18.88
C SER A 217 50.06 10.67 -19.06
N SER A 218 49.38 11.02 -17.97
CA SER A 218 48.13 11.82 -17.97
C SER A 218 48.21 13.15 -18.73
N SER A 219 49.40 13.76 -18.87
CA SER A 219 49.60 15.01 -19.61
C SER A 219 50.36 14.89 -20.95
N LEU A 220 50.90 13.72 -21.31
CA LEU A 220 51.73 13.51 -22.53
C LEU A 220 51.29 12.27 -23.32
N LYS A 221 50.08 12.30 -23.86
CA LYS A 221 49.58 11.24 -24.76
C LYS A 221 50.41 11.19 -26.05
N GLY A 222 50.73 10.00 -26.55
CA GLY A 222 51.51 9.81 -27.78
C GLY A 222 53.03 9.81 -27.58
N PHE A 223 53.51 9.91 -26.33
CA PHE A 223 54.93 9.85 -25.97
C PHE A 223 55.27 8.72 -25.01
N GLN A 224 54.31 7.84 -24.72
CA GLN A 224 54.56 6.63 -23.93
C GLN A 224 55.66 5.79 -24.58
N LYS A 225 56.62 5.35 -23.76
CA LYS A 225 57.72 4.49 -24.19
C LYS A 225 58.00 3.47 -23.11
N LEU A 226 58.16 2.23 -23.57
CA LEU A 226 58.64 1.11 -22.79
C LEU A 226 59.92 0.60 -23.46
N SER A 227 60.96 0.41 -22.66
CA SER A 227 62.26 -0.09 -23.11
C SER A 227 62.63 -1.31 -22.29
N LYS A 228 62.98 -2.41 -22.97
CA LYS A 228 63.50 -3.61 -22.33
C LYS A 228 64.94 -3.35 -21.86
N ILE A 229 65.23 -3.67 -20.60
CA ILE A 229 66.60 -3.57 -20.03
C ILE A 229 67.27 -4.94 -20.05
N ASP A 230 66.56 -5.96 -19.57
CA ASP A 230 66.98 -7.36 -19.55
C ASP A 230 65.78 -8.28 -19.82
N GLU A 231 65.88 -9.59 -19.55
CA GLU A 231 64.82 -10.57 -19.78
C GLU A 231 63.53 -10.30 -19.00
N THR A 232 63.60 -9.56 -17.89
CA THR A 232 62.48 -9.40 -16.94
C THR A 232 62.16 -7.93 -16.65
N ASN A 233 63.16 -7.06 -16.70
CA ASN A 233 63.02 -5.67 -16.32
C ASN A 233 62.75 -4.75 -17.52
N TYR A 234 61.72 -3.92 -17.36
CA TYR A 234 61.32 -2.89 -18.31
C TYR A 234 61.37 -1.51 -17.66
N LEU A 235 61.80 -0.54 -18.45
CA LEU A 235 61.76 0.86 -18.09
C LEU A 235 60.61 1.55 -18.80
N ILE A 236 59.69 2.11 -18.03
CA ILE A 236 58.54 2.87 -18.52
C ILE A 236 58.77 4.34 -18.21
N GLY A 237 58.78 5.18 -19.26
CA GLY A 237 58.91 6.62 -19.09
C GLY A 237 57.69 7.25 -18.42
N SER A 238 57.92 8.24 -17.56
CA SER A 238 56.88 9.05 -16.91
C SER A 238 57.19 10.54 -17.09
N ILE A 239 56.19 11.40 -16.87
CA ILE A 239 56.34 12.86 -16.88
C ILE A 239 57.42 13.38 -15.91
N ASN A 240 57.65 12.65 -14.81
CA ASN A 240 58.56 13.04 -13.72
C ASN A 240 59.67 11.99 -13.49
N GLY A 241 60.07 11.25 -14.52
CA GLY A 241 61.15 10.27 -14.43
C GLY A 241 60.81 8.98 -15.17
N TYR A 242 61.02 7.84 -14.52
CA TYR A 242 60.73 6.51 -15.06
C TYR A 242 60.36 5.54 -13.96
N VAL A 243 59.68 4.46 -14.35
CA VAL A 243 59.35 3.31 -13.49
C VAL A 243 60.12 2.10 -14.01
N LEU A 244 60.82 1.41 -13.12
CA LEU A 244 61.39 0.10 -13.39
C LEU A 244 60.35 -0.95 -13.00
N VAL A 245 60.03 -1.84 -13.92
CA VAL A 245 58.98 -2.85 -13.75
C VAL A 245 59.54 -4.21 -14.10
N ASP A 246 59.48 -5.15 -13.14
CA ASP A 246 59.69 -6.57 -13.41
C ASP A 246 58.37 -7.16 -13.95
N ILE A 247 58.41 -7.67 -15.18
CA ILE A 247 57.23 -8.23 -15.84
C ILE A 247 56.73 -9.52 -15.17
N ASN A 248 57.60 -10.26 -14.49
CA ASN A 248 57.24 -11.48 -13.77
C ASN A 248 56.45 -11.14 -12.50
N ASP A 249 56.75 -10.01 -11.85
CA ASP A 249 55.97 -9.54 -10.71
C ASP A 249 54.56 -9.10 -11.11
N LEU A 250 54.36 -8.70 -12.38
CA LEU A 250 53.04 -8.40 -12.92
C LEU A 250 52.20 -9.66 -13.17
N GLU A 251 52.75 -10.87 -13.05
CA GLU A 251 51.95 -12.09 -13.17
C GLU A 251 50.90 -12.17 -12.06
N GLN A 252 49.73 -12.68 -12.46
CA GLN A 252 48.52 -12.63 -11.65
C GLN A 252 48.61 -13.64 -10.49
N ARG A 253 49.08 -13.18 -9.34
CA ARG A 253 49.06 -13.96 -8.08
C ARG A 253 47.61 -14.35 -7.73
N ASN A 254 47.46 -15.51 -7.10
CA ASN A 254 46.19 -15.94 -6.52
C ASN A 254 45.75 -14.94 -5.44
N PHE A 255 44.46 -14.61 -5.41
CA PHE A 255 43.90 -13.71 -4.41
C PHE A 255 42.47 -14.10 -4.08
N THR A 256 42.06 -13.76 -2.86
CA THR A 256 40.72 -14.00 -2.35
C THR A 256 40.04 -12.67 -2.03
N VAL A 257 38.73 -12.62 -2.19
CA VAL A 257 37.90 -11.50 -1.73
C VAL A 257 37.32 -11.83 -0.36
N ASN A 258 37.25 -10.85 0.52
CA ASN A 258 36.68 -10.98 1.87
C ASN A 258 35.56 -9.96 2.07
N ILE A 259 34.52 -10.38 2.79
CA ILE A 259 33.50 -9.46 3.32
C ILE A 259 34.04 -8.95 4.65
N ASN A 260 34.18 -7.63 4.78
CA ASN A 260 34.85 -7.02 5.94
C ASN A 260 33.85 -6.51 6.96
N LYS A 261 32.70 -6.03 6.49
CA LYS A 261 31.72 -5.35 7.32
C LYS A 261 30.34 -5.47 6.72
N VAL A 262 29.43 -6.07 7.47
CA VAL A 262 28.00 -6.05 7.22
C VAL A 262 27.37 -5.12 8.25
N GLY A 263 26.37 -4.33 7.87
CA GLY A 263 25.62 -3.53 8.83
C GLY A 263 24.29 -3.06 8.29
N ASN A 264 23.39 -2.77 9.21
CA ASN A 264 22.11 -2.15 8.89
C ASN A 264 22.25 -0.63 8.88
N TYR A 265 21.53 0.02 7.98
CA TYR A 265 21.40 1.48 7.98
C TYR A 265 19.93 1.88 8.14
N ASN A 266 19.70 2.99 8.83
CA ASN A 266 18.38 3.53 9.05
C ASN A 266 17.85 4.22 7.79
N ASN A 267 16.54 4.49 7.72
CA ASN A 267 15.91 5.19 6.59
C ASN A 267 16.46 6.61 6.32
N ASP A 268 17.22 7.20 7.25
CA ASP A 268 17.93 8.48 7.10
C ASP A 268 19.34 8.33 6.49
N GLY A 269 19.76 7.10 6.16
CA GLY A 269 21.08 6.78 5.62
C GLY A 269 22.18 6.60 6.67
N SER A 270 21.87 6.76 7.96
CA SER A 270 22.85 6.59 9.05
C SER A 270 23.20 5.12 9.28
N PHE A 271 24.49 4.82 9.38
CA PHE A 271 24.99 3.48 9.68
C PHE A 271 24.72 3.16 11.15
N ASN A 272 23.80 2.23 11.43
CA ASN A 272 23.28 2.02 12.78
C ASN A 272 24.21 1.12 13.62
N LYS A 273 24.59 -0.04 13.09
CA LYS A 273 25.38 -1.02 13.83
C LYS A 273 26.20 -1.91 12.90
N ALA A 274 27.48 -2.09 13.22
CA ALA A 274 28.29 -3.14 12.59
C ALA A 274 27.80 -4.49 13.13
N LEU A 275 27.49 -5.40 12.22
CA LEU A 275 27.04 -6.75 12.54
C LEU A 275 28.24 -7.68 12.50
N GLU A 276 28.26 -8.65 13.42
CA GLU A 276 29.19 -9.77 13.32
C GLU A 276 28.86 -10.58 12.07
N ILE A 277 29.89 -10.98 11.32
CA ILE A 277 29.74 -11.74 10.07
C ILE A 277 29.52 -13.20 10.45
N ILE A 278 28.29 -13.52 10.86
CA ILE A 278 27.84 -14.88 11.15
C ILE A 278 26.78 -15.20 10.11
N ASN A 279 26.97 -16.32 9.42
CA ASN A 279 25.99 -16.80 8.44
C ASN A 279 24.68 -17.19 9.13
N ASP A 280 23.59 -17.05 8.38
CA ASP A 280 22.22 -17.43 8.78
C ASP A 280 21.65 -16.60 9.95
N GLN A 281 22.13 -15.35 10.11
CA GLN A 281 21.50 -14.39 11.03
C GLN A 281 20.07 -14.04 10.57
N GLU A 282 19.17 -13.96 11.55
CA GLU A 282 17.78 -13.56 11.35
C GLU A 282 17.57 -12.10 11.81
N PHE A 283 16.96 -11.30 10.93
CA PHE A 283 16.69 -9.89 11.12
C PHE A 283 15.19 -9.61 11.15
N ASP A 284 14.79 -8.63 11.96
CA ASP A 284 13.41 -8.14 11.97
C ASP A 284 13.07 -7.42 10.66
N TYR A 285 11.79 -7.43 10.29
CA TYR A 285 11.30 -6.77 9.08
C TYR A 285 11.63 -5.26 9.01
N SER A 286 11.75 -4.59 10.15
CA SER A 286 12.14 -3.18 10.23
C SER A 286 13.62 -2.92 9.92
N SER A 287 14.44 -3.98 9.95
CA SER A 287 15.89 -3.94 9.71
C SER A 287 16.20 -4.45 8.29
N ASN A 288 15.57 -3.85 7.29
CA ASN A 288 15.60 -4.32 5.90
C ASN A 288 16.54 -3.54 4.96
N GLY A 289 17.34 -2.62 5.52
CA GLY A 289 18.37 -1.88 4.81
C GLY A 289 19.76 -2.38 5.19
N PHE A 290 20.52 -2.88 4.20
CA PHE A 290 21.84 -3.49 4.41
C PHE A 290 22.93 -2.77 3.63
N GLN A 291 24.06 -2.55 4.29
CA GLN A 291 25.31 -2.16 3.66
C GLN A 291 26.34 -3.26 3.87
N ILE A 292 26.97 -3.71 2.78
CA ILE A 292 28.00 -4.74 2.81
C ILE A 292 29.27 -4.16 2.17
N ASN A 293 30.37 -4.20 2.91
CA ASN A 293 31.68 -3.77 2.46
C ASN A 293 32.58 -4.99 2.29
N TYR A 294 33.37 -5.00 1.23
CA TYR A 294 34.21 -6.12 0.83
C TYR A 294 35.53 -5.60 0.26
N SER A 295 36.59 -6.39 0.38
CA SER A 295 37.90 -6.04 -0.21
C SER A 295 38.72 -7.25 -0.55
N VAL A 296 39.68 -7.06 -1.45
CA VAL A 296 40.81 -7.98 -1.63
C VAL A 296 41.98 -7.46 -0.80
N ALA A 297 42.62 -8.35 -0.03
CA ALA A 297 43.87 -8.02 0.67
C ALA A 297 45.03 -7.99 -0.34
N HIS A 298 45.09 -6.92 -1.12
CA HIS A 298 46.18 -6.67 -2.07
C HIS A 298 46.80 -5.31 -1.79
N TYR A 299 48.10 -5.31 -1.49
CA TYR A 299 48.83 -4.12 -1.04
C TYR A 299 49.55 -3.37 -2.18
N ASP A 300 49.45 -3.87 -3.41
CA ASP A 300 49.95 -3.19 -4.59
C ASP A 300 48.95 -2.10 -5.01
N VAL A 301 49.26 -0.85 -4.64
CA VAL A 301 48.46 0.35 -4.92
C VAL A 301 48.22 0.53 -6.42
N MET A 302 49.07 -0.07 -7.25
CA MET A 302 49.03 0.11 -8.69
C MET A 302 47.95 -0.72 -9.38
N ARG A 303 47.36 -1.73 -8.74
CA ARG A 303 46.39 -2.62 -9.40
C ARG A 303 44.96 -2.16 -9.20
N ARG A 304 44.24 -1.94 -10.30
CA ARG A 304 42.80 -1.68 -10.28
C ARG A 304 42.04 -2.97 -9.96
N ILE A 305 41.42 -3.03 -8.79
CA ILE A 305 40.56 -4.13 -8.38
C ILE A 305 39.12 -3.77 -8.75
N GLU A 306 38.42 -4.69 -9.40
CA GLU A 306 37.01 -4.56 -9.71
C GLU A 306 36.22 -5.70 -9.05
N TYR A 307 34.96 -5.43 -8.73
CA TYR A 307 34.06 -6.32 -8.01
C TYR A 307 32.78 -6.54 -8.79
N GLN A 308 32.24 -7.74 -8.67
CA GLN A 308 30.89 -8.08 -9.06
C GLN A 308 30.14 -8.61 -7.86
N THR A 309 28.89 -8.19 -7.73
CA THR A 309 28.02 -8.60 -6.64
C THR A 309 26.71 -9.16 -7.17
N ARG A 310 26.07 -10.01 -6.37
CA ARG A 310 24.68 -10.42 -6.58
C ARG A 310 24.03 -10.75 -5.25
N LEU A 311 22.71 -10.68 -5.22
CA LEU A 311 21.90 -11.03 -4.06
C LEU A 311 20.88 -12.10 -4.46
N LEU A 312 21.22 -13.35 -4.21
CA LEU A 312 20.30 -14.47 -4.44
C LEU A 312 19.09 -14.32 -3.51
N GLY A 313 17.90 -14.60 -4.04
CA GLY A 313 16.62 -14.21 -3.44
C GLY A 313 16.04 -12.89 -4.01
N ARG A 314 16.86 -12.09 -4.72
CA ARG A 314 16.41 -10.90 -5.47
C ARG A 314 16.75 -10.97 -6.96
N SER A 315 18.00 -11.32 -7.30
CA SER A 315 18.45 -11.51 -8.69
C SER A 315 19.46 -12.64 -8.77
N GLN A 316 19.43 -13.39 -9.88
CA GLN A 316 20.41 -14.46 -10.18
C GLN A 316 21.63 -13.92 -10.95
N GLU A 317 21.50 -12.76 -11.58
CA GLU A 317 22.54 -12.16 -12.42
C GLU A 317 23.58 -11.41 -11.58
N TRP A 318 24.83 -11.43 -12.05
CA TRP A 318 25.90 -10.60 -11.50
C TRP A 318 25.73 -9.15 -11.95
N SER A 319 26.09 -8.20 -11.08
CA SER A 319 26.23 -6.80 -11.46
C SER A 319 27.29 -6.62 -12.55
N GLU A 320 27.33 -5.44 -13.16
CA GLU A 320 28.52 -5.02 -13.91
C GLU A 320 29.75 -4.95 -12.99
N TRP A 321 30.94 -5.06 -13.59
CA TRP A 321 32.21 -4.88 -12.88
C TRP A 321 32.37 -3.43 -12.45
N SER A 322 32.68 -3.21 -11.18
CA SER A 322 32.85 -1.87 -10.61
C SER A 322 34.00 -1.81 -9.62
N THR A 323 34.63 -0.65 -9.45
CA THR A 323 35.67 -0.44 -8.42
C THR A 323 35.08 -0.19 -7.02
N GLU A 324 33.75 -0.10 -6.91
CA GLU A 324 33.07 0.10 -5.63
C GLU A 324 33.25 -1.11 -4.71
N SER A 325 33.86 -0.86 -3.55
CA SER A 325 34.12 -1.85 -2.49
C SER A 325 32.95 -1.99 -1.50
N MET A 326 31.78 -1.48 -1.86
CA MET A 326 30.60 -1.40 -1.01
C MET A 326 29.32 -1.45 -1.85
N VAL A 327 28.32 -2.16 -1.35
CA VAL A 327 26.96 -2.18 -1.91
C VAL A 327 25.92 -1.88 -0.85
N LYS A 328 24.85 -1.18 -1.24
CA LYS A 328 23.68 -0.91 -0.40
C LYS A 328 22.44 -1.54 -1.01
N TYR A 329 21.66 -2.20 -0.17
CA TYR A 329 20.36 -2.73 -0.51
C TYR A 329 19.31 -2.07 0.38
N GLU A 330 18.32 -1.43 -0.24
CA GLU A 330 17.21 -0.79 0.47
C GLU A 330 15.95 -1.64 0.36
N ASN A 331 15.16 -1.62 1.44
CA ASN A 331 13.81 -2.20 1.50
C ASN A 331 13.74 -3.66 1.03
N ILE A 332 14.67 -4.49 1.50
CA ILE A 332 14.66 -5.92 1.16
C ILE A 332 13.40 -6.59 1.76
N PRO A 333 12.57 -7.29 0.97
CA PRO A 333 11.39 -7.99 1.49
C PRO A 333 11.72 -9.09 2.50
N ALA A 334 10.69 -9.64 3.16
CA ALA A 334 10.86 -10.82 4.01
C ALA A 334 11.25 -12.04 3.15
N GLY A 335 12.29 -12.76 3.55
CA GLY A 335 12.84 -13.86 2.76
C GLY A 335 14.20 -14.33 3.26
N VAL A 336 14.76 -15.33 2.57
CA VAL A 336 16.13 -15.80 2.78
C VAL A 336 16.97 -15.27 1.62
N TYR A 337 18.12 -14.69 1.95
CA TYR A 337 19.00 -14.06 0.99
C TYR A 337 20.42 -14.57 1.15
N GLU A 338 21.12 -14.66 0.03
CA GLU A 338 22.56 -14.94 -0.01
C GLU A 338 23.23 -13.86 -0.85
N PHE A 339 24.02 -13.03 -0.17
CA PHE A 339 24.89 -12.09 -0.85
C PHE A 339 26.13 -12.82 -1.35
N ASN A 340 26.52 -12.58 -2.60
CA ASN A 340 27.77 -13.07 -3.16
C ASN A 340 28.59 -11.91 -3.73
N VAL A 341 29.90 -11.95 -3.51
CA VAL A 341 30.86 -11.05 -4.15
C VAL A 341 32.05 -11.83 -4.69
N ARG A 342 32.50 -11.45 -5.89
CA ARG A 342 33.77 -11.88 -6.47
C ARG A 342 34.55 -10.65 -6.94
N ALA A 343 35.87 -10.76 -6.97
CA ALA A 343 36.74 -9.70 -7.44
C ALA A 343 37.52 -10.13 -8.69
N ARG A 344 37.99 -9.18 -9.47
CA ARG A 344 38.96 -9.41 -10.54
C ARG A 344 40.11 -8.40 -10.48
N ILE A 345 41.28 -8.85 -10.91
CA ILE A 345 42.47 -8.02 -11.15
C ILE A 345 42.96 -8.35 -12.56
N GLY A 346 42.69 -7.46 -13.50
CA GLY A 346 42.83 -7.77 -14.93
C GLY A 346 41.87 -8.86 -15.37
N ASN A 347 42.44 -9.91 -15.98
CA ASN A 347 41.67 -11.06 -16.47
C ASN A 347 41.46 -12.16 -15.41
N LYS A 348 42.12 -12.08 -14.25
CA LYS A 348 41.98 -13.09 -13.19
C LYS A 348 40.86 -12.74 -12.24
N ILE A 349 39.95 -13.69 -12.04
CA ILE A 349 38.91 -13.66 -11.03
C ILE A 349 39.45 -14.25 -9.73
N SER A 350 38.96 -13.78 -8.58
CA SER A 350 39.30 -14.31 -7.25
C SER A 350 39.07 -15.81 -7.15
N ASP A 351 39.91 -16.49 -6.38
CA ASP A 351 39.84 -17.95 -6.19
C ASP A 351 38.58 -18.38 -5.42
N ASN A 352 37.97 -17.45 -4.69
CA ASN A 352 36.72 -17.65 -3.98
C ASN A 352 35.63 -16.69 -4.45
N VAL A 353 34.38 -17.07 -4.14
CA VAL A 353 33.24 -16.17 -4.07
C VAL A 353 32.93 -16.01 -2.59
N ALA A 354 33.11 -14.82 -2.03
CA ALA A 354 32.72 -14.58 -0.65
C ALA A 354 31.20 -14.46 -0.56
N SER A 355 30.61 -15.18 0.39
CA SER A 355 29.16 -15.21 0.59
C SER A 355 28.78 -14.80 2.01
N TYR A 356 27.58 -14.25 2.14
CA TYR A 356 26.96 -13.94 3.43
C TYR A 356 25.47 -14.24 3.35
N THR A 357 24.99 -15.16 4.18
CA THR A 357 23.58 -15.56 4.23
C THR A 357 22.85 -14.87 5.37
N PHE A 358 21.64 -14.40 5.11
CA PHE A 358 20.78 -13.80 6.12
C PHE A 358 19.30 -14.00 5.80
N LYS A 359 18.47 -13.89 6.83
CA LYS A 359 17.01 -14.03 6.72
C LYS A 359 16.32 -12.80 7.27
N ILE A 360 15.33 -12.29 6.55
CA ILE A 360 14.45 -11.21 7.00
C ILE A 360 13.10 -11.83 7.39
N SER A 361 12.74 -11.66 8.65
CA SER A 361 11.47 -12.13 9.21
C SER A 361 10.28 -11.40 8.60
N LYS A 362 9.12 -12.07 8.60
CA LYS A 362 7.85 -11.43 8.22
C LYS A 362 7.47 -10.34 9.26
N PRO A 363 6.70 -9.31 8.88
CA PRO A 363 6.20 -8.33 9.83
C PRO A 363 5.39 -8.99 10.95
N TRP A 364 5.51 -8.47 12.18
CA TRP A 364 4.85 -9.04 13.37
C TRP A 364 3.31 -9.14 13.23
N TYR A 365 2.68 -8.18 12.54
CA TYR A 365 1.23 -8.16 12.30
C TYR A 365 0.76 -9.22 11.29
N TYR A 366 1.69 -9.89 10.60
CA TYR A 366 1.44 -11.03 9.73
C TYR A 366 1.80 -12.38 10.38
N SER A 367 2.17 -12.38 11.67
CA SER A 367 2.40 -13.60 12.42
C SER A 367 1.14 -14.46 12.52
N ASN A 368 1.29 -15.79 12.54
CA ASN A 368 0.18 -16.74 12.70
C ASN A 368 -0.66 -16.45 13.95
N LEU A 369 -0.03 -15.99 15.04
CA LEU A 369 -0.71 -15.61 16.27
C LEU A 369 -1.61 -14.38 16.06
N MET A 370 -1.14 -13.37 15.32
CA MET A 370 -1.93 -12.17 15.00
C MET A 370 -3.13 -12.50 14.10
N LEU A 371 -2.98 -13.41 13.14
CA LEU A 371 -4.09 -13.89 12.32
C LEU A 371 -5.19 -14.53 13.18
N VAL A 372 -4.82 -15.34 14.17
CA VAL A 372 -5.78 -15.92 15.14
C VAL A 372 -6.45 -14.83 15.99
N LEU A 373 -5.69 -13.84 16.47
CA LEU A 373 -6.24 -12.71 17.22
C LEU A 373 -7.23 -11.88 16.38
N TYR A 374 -6.93 -11.62 15.11
CA TYR A 374 -7.86 -10.93 14.20
C TYR A 374 -9.14 -11.72 14.00
N LEU A 375 -9.05 -13.04 13.81
CA LEU A 375 -10.22 -13.90 13.68
C LEU A 375 -11.07 -13.87 14.96
N MET A 376 -10.45 -13.91 16.13
CA MET A 376 -11.16 -13.79 17.41
C MET A 376 -11.79 -12.41 17.58
N ALA A 377 -11.13 -11.33 17.19
CA ALA A 377 -11.69 -9.98 17.25
C ALA A 377 -12.93 -9.84 16.36
N VAL A 378 -12.90 -10.39 15.14
CA VAL A 378 -14.06 -10.44 14.24
C VAL A 378 -15.20 -11.26 14.85
N LEU A 379 -14.89 -12.40 15.48
CA LEU A 379 -15.90 -13.26 16.11
C LEU A 379 -16.52 -12.59 17.34
N LEU A 380 -15.72 -11.96 18.19
CA LEU A 380 -16.20 -11.16 19.33
C LEU A 380 -17.05 -9.98 18.87
N PHE A 381 -16.63 -9.28 17.82
CA PHE A 381 -17.42 -8.21 17.21
C PHE A 381 -18.76 -8.72 16.69
N SER A 382 -18.77 -9.88 16.01
CA SER A 382 -19.99 -10.52 15.53
C SER A 382 -20.94 -10.92 16.68
N VAL A 383 -20.41 -11.51 17.76
CA VAL A 383 -21.17 -11.84 18.98
C VAL A 383 -21.70 -10.59 19.66
N PHE A 384 -20.89 -9.54 19.77
CA PHE A 384 -21.30 -8.24 20.31
C PHE A 384 -22.44 -7.63 19.49
N MET A 385 -22.30 -7.58 18.18
CA MET A 385 -23.32 -7.08 17.27
C MET A 385 -24.61 -7.92 17.33
N HIS A 386 -24.48 -9.25 17.40
CA HIS A 386 -25.61 -10.14 17.61
C HIS A 386 -26.35 -9.84 18.92
N ASN A 387 -25.61 -9.59 20.01
CA ASN A 387 -26.20 -9.24 21.31
C ASN A 387 -26.88 -7.87 21.30
N VAL A 388 -26.28 -6.86 20.65
CA VAL A 388 -26.89 -5.54 20.46
C VAL A 388 -28.16 -5.65 19.65
N TYR A 389 -28.11 -6.38 18.52
CA TYR A 389 -29.27 -6.61 17.67
C TYR A 389 -30.39 -7.35 18.40
N LYS A 390 -30.06 -8.40 19.17
CA LYS A 390 -31.00 -9.15 20.00
C LYS A 390 -31.63 -8.27 21.08
N ARG A 391 -30.87 -7.41 21.74
CA ARG A 391 -31.39 -6.45 22.73
C ARG A 391 -32.35 -5.44 22.09
N TYR A 392 -31.98 -4.88 20.94
CA TYR A 392 -32.83 -3.98 20.17
C TYR A 392 -34.15 -4.66 19.77
N TYR A 393 -34.08 -5.86 19.18
CA TYR A 393 -35.24 -6.63 18.75
C TYR A 393 -36.16 -7.00 19.92
N ASN A 394 -35.59 -7.46 21.04
CA ASN A 394 -36.36 -7.78 22.24
C ASN A 394 -37.07 -6.57 22.85
N LYS A 395 -36.45 -5.38 22.79
CA LYS A 395 -37.08 -4.13 23.25
C LYS A 395 -38.28 -3.77 22.36
N GLU A 396 -38.13 -3.94 21.05
CA GLU A 396 -39.21 -3.67 20.10
C GLU A 396 -40.36 -4.66 20.23
N GLN A 397 -40.05 -5.95 20.41
CA GLN A 397 -41.04 -6.98 20.72
C GLN A 397 -41.80 -6.68 22.02
N ARG A 398 -41.12 -6.21 23.07
CA ARG A 398 -41.79 -5.79 24.32
C ARG A 398 -42.75 -4.62 24.10
N LYS A 399 -42.35 -3.59 23.35
CA LYS A 399 -43.26 -2.48 23.03
C LYS A 399 -44.49 -2.96 22.25
N LEU A 400 -44.31 -3.89 21.32
CA LEU A 400 -45.40 -4.46 20.55
C LEU A 400 -46.36 -5.26 21.44
N ILE A 401 -45.82 -6.08 22.34
CA ILE A 401 -46.61 -6.83 23.33
C ILE A 401 -47.36 -5.87 24.26
N ASP A 402 -46.73 -4.80 24.75
CA ASP A 402 -47.38 -3.81 25.62
C ASP A 402 -48.49 -3.04 24.89
N LYS A 403 -48.28 -2.68 23.62
CA LYS A 403 -49.35 -2.10 22.77
C LYS A 403 -50.53 -3.06 22.63
N ASN A 404 -50.25 -4.33 22.34
CA ASN A 404 -51.29 -5.36 22.22
C ASN A 404 -52.03 -5.59 23.54
N LYS A 405 -51.33 -5.60 24.68
CA LYS A 405 -51.96 -5.69 26.01
C LYS A 405 -52.90 -4.53 26.27
N LYS A 406 -52.46 -3.29 26.01
CA LYS A 406 -53.30 -2.09 26.15
C LYS A 406 -54.53 -2.14 25.24
N ALA A 407 -54.36 -2.57 23.98
CA ALA A 407 -55.48 -2.74 23.06
C ALA A 407 -56.48 -3.80 23.55
N LEU A 408 -55.98 -4.92 24.09
CA LEU A 408 -56.82 -5.98 24.65
C LEU A 408 -57.56 -5.51 25.91
N GLU A 409 -56.89 -4.76 26.79
CA GLU A 409 -57.51 -4.19 28.00
C GLU A 409 -58.63 -3.21 27.64
N LEU A 410 -58.40 -2.31 26.67
CA LEU A 410 -59.44 -1.43 26.15
C LEU A 410 -60.64 -2.20 25.59
N ALA A 411 -60.39 -3.27 24.84
CA ALA A 411 -61.45 -4.14 24.33
C ALA A 411 -62.22 -4.85 25.47
N ARG A 412 -61.55 -5.28 26.55
CA ARG A 412 -62.22 -5.87 27.73
C ARG A 412 -63.10 -4.84 28.43
N VAL A 413 -62.62 -3.63 28.65
CA VAL A 413 -63.41 -2.54 29.27
C VAL A 413 -64.64 -2.21 28.42
N GLN A 414 -64.50 -2.19 27.09
CA GLN A 414 -65.65 -2.00 26.19
C GLN A 414 -66.68 -3.14 26.32
N ASN A 415 -66.21 -4.39 26.33
CA ASN A 415 -67.09 -5.55 26.50
C ASN A 415 -67.79 -5.56 27.88
N GLU A 416 -67.10 -5.18 28.96
CA GLU A 416 -67.71 -5.07 30.30
C GLU A 416 -68.80 -4.01 30.35
N LYS A 417 -68.57 -2.83 29.74
CA LYS A 417 -69.61 -1.79 29.63
C LYS A 417 -70.83 -2.30 28.87
N GLU A 418 -70.61 -3.06 27.80
CA GLU A 418 -71.67 -3.63 27.01
C GLU A 418 -72.49 -4.67 27.79
N ILE A 419 -71.82 -5.54 28.56
CA ILE A 419 -72.49 -6.49 29.47
C ILE A 419 -73.33 -5.75 30.53
N ILE A 420 -72.78 -4.70 31.13
CA ILE A 420 -73.50 -3.91 32.14
C ILE A 420 -74.75 -3.26 31.54
N ARG A 421 -74.66 -2.73 30.31
CA ARG A 421 -75.79 -2.14 29.59
C ARG A 421 -76.92 -3.16 29.42
N ILE A 422 -76.60 -4.34 28.90
CA ILE A 422 -77.58 -5.43 28.70
C ILE A 422 -78.21 -5.85 30.04
N LYS A 423 -77.41 -5.94 31.10
CA LYS A 423 -77.90 -6.34 32.43
C LYS A 423 -78.87 -5.31 33.03
N ASN A 424 -78.60 -4.02 32.84
CA ASN A 424 -79.51 -2.95 33.26
C ASN A 424 -80.85 -3.01 32.51
N GLU A 425 -80.81 -3.23 31.19
CA GLU A 425 -82.03 -3.42 30.38
C GLU A 425 -82.87 -4.62 30.84
N GLN A 426 -82.23 -5.72 31.25
CA GLN A 426 -82.91 -6.88 31.83
C GLN A 426 -83.57 -6.54 33.19
N LEU A 427 -82.85 -5.87 34.09
CA LEU A 427 -83.37 -5.48 35.40
C LEU A 427 -84.60 -4.57 35.30
N GLU A 428 -84.62 -3.62 34.37
CA GLU A 428 -85.79 -2.76 34.15
C GLU A 428 -87.03 -3.55 33.71
N ASN A 429 -86.85 -4.53 32.81
CA ASN A 429 -87.93 -5.40 32.37
C ASN A 429 -88.47 -6.27 33.52
N ASP A 430 -87.59 -6.80 34.38
CA ASP A 430 -88.01 -7.60 35.54
C ASP A 430 -88.83 -6.79 36.55
N ILE A 431 -88.44 -5.53 36.82
CA ILE A 431 -89.20 -4.61 37.68
C ILE A 431 -90.60 -4.38 37.11
N LYS A 432 -90.68 -4.14 35.79
CA LYS A 432 -91.95 -3.91 35.08
C LYS A 432 -92.88 -5.12 35.15
N ASN A 433 -92.34 -6.34 35.06
CA ASN A 433 -93.12 -7.57 35.16
C ASN A 433 -93.65 -7.81 36.58
N LYS A 434 -92.81 -7.66 37.61
CA LYS A 434 -93.25 -7.79 39.01
C LYS A 434 -94.32 -6.78 39.41
N SER A 435 -94.25 -5.55 38.92
CA SER A 435 -95.28 -4.54 39.18
C SER A 435 -96.64 -4.91 38.58
N LYS A 436 -96.68 -5.59 37.42
CA LYS A 436 -97.93 -6.06 36.80
C LYS A 436 -98.57 -7.20 37.59
N GLU A 437 -97.78 -8.15 38.08
CA GLU A 437 -98.28 -9.27 38.89
C GLU A 437 -98.94 -8.78 40.18
N LEU A 438 -98.34 -7.79 40.86
CA LEU A 438 -98.88 -7.21 42.09
C LEU A 438 -100.23 -6.49 41.84
N ALA A 439 -100.35 -5.76 40.73
CA ALA A 439 -101.59 -5.09 40.36
C ALA A 439 -102.72 -6.09 40.07
N ALA A 440 -102.43 -7.19 39.37
CA ALA A 440 -103.41 -8.25 39.09
C ALA A 440 -103.91 -8.95 40.36
N SER A 441 -103.00 -9.24 41.31
CA SER A 441 -103.36 -9.83 42.61
C SER A 441 -104.30 -8.91 43.42
N THR A 442 -104.02 -7.61 43.45
CA THR A 442 -104.83 -6.62 44.17
C THR A 442 -106.25 -6.50 43.58
N MET A 443 -106.38 -6.53 42.25
CA MET A 443 -107.70 -6.48 41.58
C MET A 443 -108.55 -7.73 41.83
N SER A 444 -107.93 -8.91 41.93
CA SER A 444 -108.62 -10.17 42.25
C SER A 444 -109.27 -10.11 43.64
N VAL A 445 -108.55 -9.56 44.62
CA VAL A 445 -109.06 -9.35 45.99
C VAL A 445 -110.26 -8.39 46.01
N VAL A 446 -110.23 -7.32 45.23
CA VAL A 446 -111.34 -6.35 45.13
C VAL A 446 -112.58 -7.00 44.49
N LYS A 447 -112.41 -7.76 43.41
CA LYS A 447 -113.52 -8.43 42.71
C LYS A 447 -114.21 -9.50 43.57
N ASN A 448 -113.43 -10.26 44.35
CA ASN A 448 -113.99 -11.22 45.31
C ASN A 448 -114.85 -10.53 46.37
N LYS A 449 -114.47 -9.31 46.79
CA LYS A 449 -115.22 -8.52 47.77
C LYS A 449 -116.54 -7.98 47.20
N GLU A 450 -116.57 -7.55 45.94
CA GLU A 450 -117.82 -7.19 45.26
C GLU A 450 -118.78 -8.38 45.13
N LEU A 451 -118.25 -9.57 44.84
CA LEU A 451 -119.05 -10.78 44.67
C LEU A 451 -119.72 -11.22 45.99
N LEU A 452 -118.98 -11.15 47.09
CA LEU A 452 -119.51 -11.38 48.45
C LEU A 452 -120.56 -10.34 48.85
N THR A 453 -120.39 -9.09 48.43
CA THR A 453 -121.38 -8.02 48.69
C THR A 453 -122.67 -8.27 47.91
N LYS A 454 -122.59 -8.71 46.65
CA LYS A 454 -123.77 -9.09 45.84
C LYS A 454 -124.49 -10.32 46.39
N MET A 455 -123.75 -11.32 46.89
CA MET A 455 -124.34 -12.49 47.56
C MET A 455 -125.11 -12.08 48.83
N LYS A 456 -124.58 -11.10 49.59
CA LYS A 456 -125.26 -10.55 50.77
C LYS A 456 -126.58 -9.86 50.42
N GLU A 457 -126.65 -9.12 49.31
CA GLU A 457 -127.90 -8.47 48.89
C GLU A 457 -128.98 -9.47 48.46
N HIS A 458 -128.61 -10.52 47.73
CA HIS A 458 -129.56 -11.57 47.32
C HIS A 458 -130.11 -12.41 48.47
N LEU A 459 -129.34 -12.59 49.56
CA LEU A 459 -129.79 -13.34 50.73
C LEU A 459 -130.78 -12.55 51.61
N ARG A 460 -130.81 -11.21 51.52
CA ARG A 460 -131.78 -10.37 52.25
C ARG A 460 -133.22 -10.46 51.71
N SER A 461 -133.42 -11.01 50.52
CA SER A 461 -134.74 -11.13 49.87
C SER A 461 -135.37 -12.52 49.97
N ALA A 462 -134.89 -13.41 50.85
CA ALA A 462 -135.40 -14.78 50.99
C ALA A 462 -136.37 -14.92 52.19
N GLU A 463 -137.50 -15.62 51.99
CA GLU A 463 -138.65 -15.69 52.92
C GLU A 463 -138.45 -16.58 54.17
N ASN A 464 -137.33 -17.28 54.30
CA ASN A 464 -137.09 -18.21 55.42
C ASN A 464 -136.05 -17.64 56.42
N GLN A 465 -136.52 -16.87 57.40
CA GLN A 465 -135.70 -15.98 58.24
C GLN A 465 -134.69 -16.68 59.18
N GLU A 466 -134.89 -17.94 59.56
CA GLU A 466 -134.06 -18.58 60.59
C GLU A 466 -132.74 -19.17 60.02
N SER A 467 -132.77 -19.69 58.80
CA SER A 467 -131.60 -20.21 58.06
C SER A 467 -130.80 -19.08 57.39
N VAL A 468 -131.50 -18.05 56.91
CA VAL A 468 -130.90 -16.88 56.24
C VAL A 468 -130.08 -16.05 57.22
N ASN A 469 -130.52 -15.90 58.47
CA ASN A 469 -129.76 -15.17 59.48
C ASN A 469 -128.41 -15.84 59.80
N LYS A 470 -128.32 -17.18 59.86
CA LYS A 470 -127.04 -17.89 60.08
C LYS A 470 -126.06 -17.72 58.90
N VAL A 471 -126.55 -17.73 57.66
CA VAL A 471 -125.70 -17.51 56.48
C VAL A 471 -125.29 -16.03 56.35
N LEU A 472 -126.19 -15.10 56.68
CA LEU A 472 -125.85 -13.68 56.81
C LEU A 472 -124.84 -13.44 57.92
N GLU A 473 -124.87 -14.22 59.02
CA GLU A 473 -123.88 -14.15 60.09
C GLU A 473 -122.50 -14.63 59.63
N ILE A 474 -122.41 -15.75 58.89
CA ILE A 474 -121.15 -16.26 58.31
C ILE A 474 -120.58 -15.29 57.24
N ILE A 475 -121.46 -14.67 56.44
CA ILE A 475 -121.06 -13.63 55.48
C ILE A 475 -120.64 -12.35 56.21
N ASP A 476 -121.34 -11.97 57.28
CA ASP A 476 -120.94 -10.84 58.13
C ASP A 476 -119.61 -11.12 58.84
N GLU A 477 -119.32 -12.35 59.24
CA GLU A 477 -118.04 -12.75 59.83
C GLU A 477 -116.90 -12.69 58.80
N ASN A 478 -117.13 -13.16 57.57
CA ASN A 478 -116.15 -13.02 56.47
C ASN A 478 -115.98 -11.57 55.97
N LEU A 479 -117.04 -10.75 55.98
CA LEU A 479 -116.95 -9.32 55.64
C LEU A 479 -116.41 -8.47 56.80
N LYS A 480 -116.58 -8.90 58.07
CA LYS A 480 -116.05 -8.26 59.27
C LYS A 480 -114.65 -8.72 59.65
N ASN A 481 -114.10 -9.76 59.01
CA ASN A 481 -112.70 -10.14 59.23
C ASN A 481 -111.80 -8.99 58.75
N ASN A 482 -111.43 -8.13 59.71
CA ASN A 482 -110.98 -6.75 59.49
C ASN A 482 -109.44 -6.63 59.47
N ASP A 483 -108.73 -7.68 59.05
CA ASP A 483 -107.26 -7.69 59.01
C ASP A 483 -106.66 -7.34 57.63
N ASN A 484 -107.47 -6.81 56.71
CA ASN A 484 -106.95 -6.26 55.45
C ASN A 484 -106.00 -5.06 55.65
N TRP A 485 -106.09 -4.35 56.78
CA TRP A 485 -105.17 -3.24 57.03
C TRP A 485 -103.78 -3.69 57.48
N GLU A 486 -103.65 -4.72 58.32
CA GLU A 486 -102.33 -5.18 58.76
C GLU A 486 -101.59 -5.92 57.64
N LEU A 487 -102.28 -6.76 56.84
CA LEU A 487 -101.69 -7.37 55.64
C LEU A 487 -101.27 -6.32 54.60
N PHE A 488 -102.13 -5.33 54.36
CA PHE A 488 -101.77 -4.20 53.48
C PHE A 488 -100.59 -3.41 54.06
N LYS A 489 -100.56 -3.16 55.37
CA LYS A 489 -99.49 -2.39 56.03
C LYS A 489 -98.16 -3.14 56.02
N GLU A 490 -98.14 -4.46 56.15
CA GLU A 490 -96.94 -5.28 55.96
C GLU A 490 -96.46 -5.26 54.51
N ALA A 491 -97.35 -5.53 53.55
CA ALA A 491 -97.01 -5.49 52.13
C ALA A 491 -96.51 -4.10 51.69
N PHE A 492 -97.18 -3.04 52.14
CA PHE A 492 -96.80 -1.66 51.85
C PHE A 492 -95.50 -1.23 52.56
N ASN A 493 -95.23 -1.72 53.78
CA ASN A 493 -93.94 -1.50 54.44
C ASN A 493 -92.77 -2.13 53.66
N ASN A 494 -92.98 -3.25 52.95
CA ASN A 494 -91.95 -3.86 52.12
C ASN A 494 -91.67 -3.07 50.83
N VAL A 495 -92.71 -2.41 50.28
CA VAL A 495 -92.58 -1.62 49.04
C VAL A 495 -92.06 -0.20 49.32
N ASP A 496 -92.57 0.49 50.34
CA ASP A 496 -92.23 1.90 50.62
C ASP A 496 -92.09 2.21 52.12
N ARG A 497 -91.12 1.55 52.76
CA ARG A 497 -90.76 1.77 54.17
C ARG A 497 -90.36 3.22 54.49
N LYS A 498 -89.78 3.92 53.50
CA LYS A 498 -89.26 5.29 53.67
C LYS A 498 -90.40 6.29 53.80
N PHE A 499 -91.46 6.16 53.00
CA PHE A 499 -92.63 7.02 53.07
C PHE A 499 -93.31 6.99 54.45
N LEU A 500 -93.61 5.82 55.01
CA LEU A 500 -94.30 5.75 56.32
C LEU A 500 -93.48 6.37 57.45
N LYS A 501 -92.15 6.19 57.42
CA LYS A 501 -91.23 6.84 58.38
C LYS A 501 -91.25 8.37 58.23
N LYS A 502 -91.19 8.88 56.99
CA LYS A 502 -91.21 10.32 56.72
C LYS A 502 -92.56 10.95 57.06
N LEU A 503 -93.67 10.31 56.71
CA LEU A 503 -95.03 10.79 57.01
C LEU A 503 -95.26 10.93 58.52
N LYS A 504 -94.89 9.92 59.32
CA LYS A 504 -95.00 9.98 60.79
C LYS A 504 -94.07 11.03 61.41
N LYS A 505 -92.90 11.27 60.81
CA LYS A 505 -91.95 12.30 61.28
C LYS A 505 -92.44 13.71 60.97
N THR A 506 -92.94 13.95 59.76
CA THR A 506 -93.39 15.28 59.30
C THR A 506 -94.74 15.66 59.90
N HIS A 507 -95.66 14.70 60.07
CA HIS A 507 -97.03 14.95 60.52
C HIS A 507 -97.42 14.05 61.71
N PRO A 508 -96.88 14.30 62.92
CA PRO A 508 -97.08 13.42 64.08
C PRO A 508 -98.52 13.43 64.63
N LYS A 509 -99.36 14.41 64.26
CA LYS A 509 -100.75 14.55 64.74
C LYS A 509 -101.79 13.75 63.91
N LEU A 510 -101.35 12.99 62.91
CA LEU A 510 -102.26 12.18 62.08
C LEU A 510 -102.77 10.97 62.85
N SER A 511 -104.07 10.73 62.77
CA SER A 511 -104.67 9.50 63.33
C SER A 511 -104.31 8.28 62.47
N PRO A 512 -104.41 7.05 63.00
CA PRO A 512 -104.22 5.83 62.21
C PRO A 512 -105.05 5.78 60.93
N ASN A 513 -106.29 6.30 60.97
CA ASN A 513 -107.16 6.40 59.80
C ASN A 513 -106.69 7.42 58.77
N ASP A 514 -106.04 8.50 59.19
CA ASP A 514 -105.42 9.47 58.28
C ASP A 514 -104.20 8.86 57.59
N ILE A 515 -103.38 8.09 58.32
CA ILE A 515 -102.23 7.35 57.77
C ILE A 515 -102.70 6.32 56.74
N LYS A 516 -103.79 5.60 57.03
CA LYS A 516 -104.44 4.67 56.10
C LYS A 516 -104.89 5.36 54.81
N LEU A 517 -105.50 6.54 54.93
CA LEU A 517 -105.89 7.34 53.77
C LEU A 517 -104.66 7.80 52.96
N CYS A 518 -103.57 8.24 53.61
CA CYS A 518 -102.33 8.62 52.93
C CYS A 518 -101.70 7.45 52.16
N ALA A 519 -101.71 6.24 52.74
CA ALA A 519 -101.15 5.07 52.07
C ALA A 519 -101.92 4.72 50.78
N TYR A 520 -103.26 4.82 50.79
CA TYR A 520 -104.05 4.63 49.57
C TYR A 520 -103.85 5.75 48.54
N LEU A 521 -103.68 7.00 48.99
CA LEU A 521 -103.36 8.11 48.09
C LEU A 521 -101.96 7.98 47.48
N ARG A 522 -100.98 7.42 48.21
CA ARG A 522 -99.62 7.12 47.72
C ARG A 522 -99.63 6.07 46.59
N LEU A 523 -100.59 5.15 46.62
CA LEU A 523 -100.86 4.21 45.54
C LEU A 523 -101.71 4.81 44.41
N ASN A 524 -101.93 6.13 44.43
CA ASN A 524 -102.68 6.88 43.44
C ASN A 524 -104.15 6.42 43.26
N LEU A 525 -104.78 5.89 44.32
CA LEU A 525 -106.17 5.46 44.28
C LEU A 525 -107.14 6.66 44.33
N SER A 526 -108.21 6.59 43.53
CA SER A 526 -109.26 7.59 43.48
C SER A 526 -110.23 7.51 44.68
N SER A 527 -111.02 8.56 44.93
CA SER A 527 -112.02 8.55 46.01
C SER A 527 -113.07 7.43 45.83
N LYS A 528 -113.37 7.05 44.58
CA LYS A 528 -114.28 5.94 44.26
C LYS A 528 -113.68 4.58 44.64
N GLU A 529 -112.38 4.39 44.44
CA GLU A 529 -111.68 3.13 44.78
C GLU A 529 -111.37 3.02 46.29
N ILE A 530 -111.14 4.15 46.96
CA ILE A 530 -110.89 4.20 48.40
C ILE A 530 -112.18 3.93 49.21
N ALA A 531 -113.34 4.30 48.69
CA ALA A 531 -114.64 4.18 49.37
C ALA A 531 -114.96 2.74 49.84
N PRO A 532 -114.87 1.71 48.97
CA PRO A 532 -115.01 0.31 49.38
C PRO A 532 -114.00 -0.12 50.46
N LEU A 533 -112.77 0.41 50.42
CA LEU A 533 -111.70 0.04 51.37
C LEU A 533 -111.91 0.62 52.77
N PHE A 534 -112.67 1.72 52.87
CA PHE A 534 -113.07 2.32 54.15
C PHE A 534 -114.49 1.93 54.58
N ASN A 535 -115.23 1.19 53.74
CA ASN A 535 -116.64 0.86 53.94
C ASN A 535 -117.51 2.11 54.16
N ILE A 536 -117.25 3.17 53.38
CA ILE A 536 -117.98 4.44 53.42
C ILE A 536 -118.26 4.92 51.99
N SER A 537 -119.17 5.88 51.82
CA SER A 537 -119.45 6.45 50.49
C SER A 537 -118.26 7.25 49.94
N ALA A 538 -118.13 7.33 48.60
CA ALA A 538 -117.12 8.17 47.94
C ALA A 538 -117.14 9.63 48.43
N ARG A 539 -118.35 10.16 48.68
CA ARG A 539 -118.55 11.49 49.28
C ARG A 539 -117.94 11.60 50.68
N SER A 540 -118.02 10.53 51.49
CA SER A 540 -117.39 10.48 52.82
C SER A 540 -115.86 10.46 52.72
N VAL A 541 -115.29 9.81 51.70
CA VAL A 541 -113.84 9.84 51.43
C VAL A 541 -113.39 11.25 51.04
N GLU A 542 -114.14 11.96 50.20
CA GLU A 542 -113.84 13.34 49.84
C GLU A 542 -113.82 14.27 51.05
N ILE A 543 -114.80 14.13 51.95
CA ILE A 543 -114.82 14.86 53.22
C ILE A 543 -113.59 14.50 54.08
N LYS A 544 -113.18 13.23 54.12
CA LYS A 544 -111.94 12.83 54.82
C LYS A 544 -110.70 13.43 54.16
N ARG A 545 -110.60 13.48 52.83
CA ARG A 545 -109.49 14.12 52.09
C ARG A 545 -109.43 15.62 52.38
N TYR A 546 -110.57 16.29 52.46
CA TYR A 546 -110.65 17.70 52.86
C TYR A 546 -110.16 17.91 54.31
N ARG A 547 -110.58 17.07 55.25
CA ARG A 547 -110.08 17.11 56.65
C ARG A 547 -108.59 16.80 56.73
N LEU A 548 -108.10 15.88 55.91
CA LEU A 548 -106.68 15.52 55.81
C LEU A 548 -105.85 16.71 55.30
N ARG A 549 -106.31 17.43 54.26
CA ARG A 549 -105.67 18.67 53.78
C ARG A 549 -105.48 19.69 54.91
N LYS A 550 -106.52 19.93 55.71
CA LYS A 550 -106.43 20.83 56.87
C LYS A 550 -105.42 20.34 57.92
N LYS A 551 -105.38 19.04 58.21
CA LYS A 551 -104.41 18.45 59.16
C LYS A 551 -102.97 18.55 58.67
N LEU A 552 -102.75 18.43 57.36
CA LEU A 552 -101.44 18.57 56.71
C LEU A 552 -101.01 20.03 56.50
N LYS A 553 -101.87 21.01 56.84
CA LYS A 553 -101.65 22.45 56.60
C LYS A 553 -101.38 22.82 55.13
N LEU A 554 -102.03 22.12 54.21
CA LEU A 554 -101.93 22.41 52.77
C LEU A 554 -102.80 23.62 52.41
N SER A 555 -102.30 24.49 51.54
CA SER A 555 -103.05 25.63 51.00
C SER A 555 -104.14 25.15 50.02
N HIS A 556 -105.03 26.04 49.60
CA HIS A 556 -106.13 25.67 48.70
C HIS A 556 -105.63 25.25 47.31
N GLU A 557 -104.44 25.70 46.91
CA GLU A 557 -103.82 25.45 45.61
C GLU A 557 -103.00 24.14 45.59
N ASP A 558 -102.63 23.59 46.75
CA ASP A 558 -101.81 22.38 46.82
C ASP A 558 -102.62 21.12 46.48
N ASN A 559 -102.10 20.28 45.58
CA ASN A 559 -102.70 18.99 45.28
C ASN A 559 -102.30 17.95 46.34
N LEU A 560 -103.29 17.52 47.14
CA LEU A 560 -103.10 16.50 48.19
C LEU A 560 -102.42 15.21 47.67
N VAL A 561 -102.73 14.76 46.46
CA VAL A 561 -102.16 13.51 45.92
C VAL A 561 -100.68 13.69 45.61
N ASN A 562 -100.32 14.75 44.88
CA ASN A 562 -98.94 15.02 44.51
C ASN A 562 -98.06 15.20 45.74
N TYR A 563 -98.53 15.94 46.74
CA TYR A 563 -97.81 16.10 48.01
C TYR A 563 -97.52 14.75 48.69
N ILE A 564 -98.49 13.82 48.65
CA ILE A 564 -98.33 12.49 49.22
C ILE A 564 -97.39 11.62 48.38
N ILE A 565 -97.38 11.75 47.05
CA ILE A 565 -96.49 11.04 46.11
C ILE A 565 -95.05 11.60 46.12
N GLU A 566 -94.81 12.81 46.59
CA GLU A 566 -93.46 13.39 46.72
C GLU A 566 -92.83 13.19 48.11
N LEU A 567 -93.64 12.87 49.13
CA LEU A 567 -93.15 12.47 50.44
C LEU A 567 -92.34 11.17 50.34
#